data_AF-A0A936DEA7-F1
#
_entry.id   AF-A0A936DEA7-F1
#
_cell.length_a   1.000
_cell.length_b   1.000
_cell.length_c   1.000
_cell.angle_alpha   90.00
_cell.angle_beta   90.00
_cell.angle_gamma   90.00
#
_symmetry.space_group_name_H-M   'P 1'
#
loop_
_entity.id
_entity.type
_entity.pdbx_description
1 polymer ?
#
loop_
_entity_poly.entity_id
_entity_poly.type
_entity_poly.pdbx_seq_one_letter_code
_entity_poly.pdbx_strand_id
1 'polypeptide(L)'
;MADTPDAERDTVAGENGVTPESQAPAADATVGSLAQGLLHRARRDDDDPAKRWAYRPLVLLVMSLAVGYHALVLLVHNLPGKGLSRDLHTFFNEKLQASNYMRATGNTQSWAMFAPNPHRSNMFMKVLVKDKDGEVWDMAHDMYGRREYPYLFYSRMGKINRRLIEEKGYRRHYAAWVCRDWEMTHDGESPDEIQFVKMWTQVPPPQKVYPYMGYDPMKLHLNQREEESIRCSTSYHGQLPNEIRERLELPPANTGRFRDVSVRTWWDLQQAKQRQAERDERMERARADDDASVPEAVGEVEGAKE
;
A
#
# COMPACT_ATOMS: atom_id res chain seq x y z
N MET A 1 -18.14 8.20 69.66
CA MET A 1 -18.05 9.44 68.87
C MET A 1 -18.64 9.09 67.51
N ALA A 2 -19.84 9.54 67.14
CA ALA A 2 -20.34 10.93 67.09
C ALA A 2 -19.78 11.64 65.84
N ASP A 3 -20.57 12.18 64.90
CA ASP A 3 -22.04 12.36 64.86
C ASP A 3 -22.68 12.24 63.46
N THR A 4 -24.01 12.23 63.45
CA THR A 4 -24.96 12.45 62.35
C THR A 4 -26.00 13.49 62.82
N PRO A 5 -26.84 14.12 61.96
CA PRO A 5 -26.90 14.19 60.49
C PRO A 5 -27.00 15.66 60.00
N ASP A 6 -27.55 15.89 58.78
CA ASP A 6 -28.56 16.92 58.40
C ASP A 6 -28.31 17.57 57.00
N ALA A 7 -29.28 18.25 56.35
CA ALA A 7 -30.63 17.84 55.89
C ALA A 7 -31.50 19.07 55.51
N GLU A 8 -31.50 19.48 54.23
CA GLU A 8 -32.49 20.38 53.59
C GLU A 8 -32.73 19.83 52.15
N ARG A 9 -33.92 19.72 51.54
CA ARG A 9 -35.14 20.57 51.44
C ARG A 9 -34.86 21.87 50.66
N ASP A 10 -35.71 22.36 49.76
CA ASP A 10 -37.16 22.16 49.53
C ASP A 10 -37.50 21.27 48.29
N THR A 11 -38.72 20.78 47.99
CA THR A 11 -40.15 21.21 48.17
C THR A 11 -40.54 22.44 47.29
N VAL A 12 -41.75 22.69 46.76
CA VAL A 12 -43.12 22.08 46.62
C VAL A 12 -43.51 22.30 45.11
N ALA A 13 -44.38 21.62 44.35
CA ALA A 13 -45.59 20.78 44.54
C ALA A 13 -45.62 19.63 43.47
N GLY A 14 -46.71 18.90 43.14
CA GLY A 14 -48.08 18.80 43.69
C GLY A 14 -49.16 18.57 42.60
N GLU A 15 -50.19 17.77 42.95
CA GLU A 15 -51.42 17.44 42.18
C GLU A 15 -51.24 16.58 40.90
N ASN A 16 -51.72 15.32 40.83
CA ASN A 16 -53.07 14.73 40.96
C ASN A 16 -53.79 14.61 39.59
N GLY A 17 -53.71 13.42 38.98
CA GLY A 17 -54.30 13.11 37.67
C GLY A 17 -54.72 11.64 37.56
N VAL A 18 -55.94 11.36 38.03
CA VAL A 18 -56.63 10.05 38.12
C VAL A 18 -56.43 9.13 36.90
N THR A 19 -56.11 7.85 37.16
CA THR A 19 -56.11 6.77 36.16
C THR A 19 -57.50 6.47 35.61
N PRO A 20 -57.57 5.99 34.37
CA PRO A 20 -58.35 4.78 34.13
C PRO A 20 -57.48 3.64 33.58
N GLU A 21 -57.89 2.41 33.90
CA GLU A 21 -57.40 1.21 33.22
C GLU A 21 -57.66 1.31 31.71
N SER A 22 -56.61 1.26 30.91
CA SER A 22 -56.73 0.94 29.48
C SER A 22 -56.43 -0.54 29.31
N GLN A 23 -57.50 -1.33 29.18
CA GLN A 23 -57.42 -2.77 28.99
C GLN A 23 -56.64 -3.09 27.70
N ALA A 24 -55.63 -3.96 27.79
CA ALA A 24 -54.93 -4.44 26.59
C ALA A 24 -55.79 -5.50 25.89
N PRO A 25 -56.30 -5.26 24.66
CA PRO A 25 -56.99 -6.29 23.91
C PRO A 25 -55.98 -7.30 23.37
N ALA A 26 -55.98 -8.51 23.94
CA ALA A 26 -55.40 -9.66 23.26
C ALA A 26 -56.27 -9.98 22.04
N ALA A 27 -55.79 -9.64 20.84
CA ALA A 27 -56.52 -9.81 19.58
C ALA A 27 -55.58 -10.32 18.47
N ASP A 28 -56.07 -11.29 17.71
CA ASP A 28 -55.30 -12.14 16.79
C ASP A 28 -54.36 -11.42 15.81
N ALA A 29 -53.11 -11.93 15.75
CA ALA A 29 -52.16 -11.65 14.68
C ALA A 29 -52.51 -12.43 13.38
N THR A 30 -53.74 -12.28 12.89
CA THR A 30 -54.10 -12.72 11.53
C THR A 30 -53.38 -11.84 10.51
N VAL A 31 -52.93 -12.42 9.39
CA VAL A 31 -52.00 -11.76 8.44
C VAL A 31 -52.52 -10.43 7.86
N GLY A 32 -53.84 -10.21 7.84
CA GLY A 32 -54.43 -8.92 7.46
C GLY A 32 -54.12 -7.77 8.43
N SER A 33 -54.01 -8.01 9.74
CA SER A 33 -53.85 -6.95 10.74
C SER A 33 -52.49 -6.24 10.65
N LEU A 34 -51.44 -6.93 10.24
CA LEU A 34 -50.12 -6.32 10.01
C LEU A 34 -50.15 -5.36 8.80
N ALA A 35 -50.80 -5.76 7.69
CA ALA A 35 -50.91 -4.91 6.51
C ALA A 35 -51.76 -3.66 6.79
N GLN A 36 -52.92 -3.83 7.43
CA GLN A 36 -53.78 -2.72 7.87
C GLN A 36 -53.04 -1.80 8.86
N GLY A 37 -52.32 -2.39 9.81
CA GLY A 37 -51.54 -1.70 10.85
C GLY A 37 -50.26 -1.02 10.37
N LEU A 38 -49.79 -1.31 9.15
CA LEU A 38 -48.74 -0.55 8.46
C LEU A 38 -49.34 0.58 7.61
N LEU A 39 -50.46 0.33 6.91
CA LEU A 39 -51.14 1.32 6.05
C LEU A 39 -51.84 2.44 6.81
N HIS A 40 -52.33 2.18 8.02
CA HIS A 40 -53.01 3.16 8.88
C HIS A 40 -52.20 3.56 10.12
N ARG A 41 -50.89 3.23 10.15
CA ARG A 41 -50.02 3.73 11.21
C ARG A 41 -49.89 5.25 11.06
N ALA A 42 -50.21 5.99 12.13
CA ALA A 42 -49.81 7.38 12.21
C ALA A 42 -48.29 7.47 12.01
N ARG A 43 -47.87 8.25 11.00
CA ARG A 43 -46.46 8.51 10.69
C ARG A 43 -45.78 9.04 11.95
N ARG A 44 -44.65 8.47 12.35
CA ARG A 44 -43.87 9.04 13.46
C ARG A 44 -43.33 10.40 13.03
N ASP A 45 -43.34 11.37 13.93
CA ASP A 45 -42.81 12.71 13.65
C ASP A 45 -41.29 12.72 13.37
N ASP A 46 -40.60 11.59 13.55
CA ASP A 46 -39.22 11.35 13.11
C ASP A 46 -39.08 11.28 11.58
N ASP A 47 -40.14 10.88 10.86
CA ASP A 47 -40.19 10.82 9.39
C ASP A 47 -40.46 12.20 8.73
N ASP A 48 -40.33 13.31 9.47
CA ASP A 48 -40.52 14.67 8.96
C ASP A 48 -39.49 15.00 7.84
N PRO A 49 -39.93 15.35 6.62
CA PRO A 49 -39.04 15.72 5.53
C PRO A 49 -38.25 17.02 5.76
N ALA A 50 -38.52 17.80 6.81
CA ALA A 50 -37.64 18.89 7.27
C ALA A 50 -36.45 18.36 8.12
N LYS A 51 -36.65 17.29 8.89
CA LYS A 51 -35.59 16.61 9.67
C LYS A 51 -34.70 15.68 8.83
N ARG A 52 -35.04 15.47 7.56
CA ARG A 52 -34.52 14.41 6.66
C ARG A 52 -33.01 14.35 6.45
N TRP A 53 -32.25 15.37 6.84
CA TRP A 53 -30.79 15.34 6.77
C TRP A 53 -30.23 14.49 7.92
N ALA A 54 -30.09 13.19 7.69
CA ALA A 54 -29.53 12.20 8.63
C ALA A 54 -28.09 12.52 9.12
N TYR A 55 -27.45 13.55 8.56
CA TYR A 55 -26.14 14.04 8.93
C TYR A 55 -26.21 15.51 9.34
N ARG A 56 -25.56 15.85 10.46
CA ARG A 56 -25.44 17.25 10.95
C ARG A 56 -24.91 18.18 9.85
N PRO A 57 -25.29 19.47 9.81
CA PRO A 57 -24.89 20.39 8.74
C PRO A 57 -23.37 20.53 8.56
N LEU A 58 -22.59 20.38 9.63
CA LEU A 58 -21.12 20.32 9.55
C LEU A 58 -20.61 19.13 8.71
N VAL A 59 -21.24 17.96 8.82
CA VAL A 59 -20.90 16.77 8.02
C VAL A 59 -21.28 16.99 6.56
N LEU A 60 -22.44 17.59 6.30
CA LEU A 60 -22.85 17.98 4.95
C LEU A 60 -21.85 18.97 4.32
N LEU A 61 -21.41 19.98 5.07
CA LEU A 61 -20.39 20.94 4.63
C LEU A 61 -19.07 20.24 4.28
N VAL A 62 -18.55 19.39 5.18
CA VAL A 62 -17.29 18.64 4.96
C VAL A 62 -17.41 17.72 3.73
N MET A 63 -18.51 16.98 3.59
CA MET A 63 -18.74 16.13 2.41
C MET A 63 -18.88 16.94 1.13
N SER A 64 -19.54 18.11 1.17
CA SER A 64 -19.69 19.00 0.02
C SER A 64 -18.36 19.60 -0.42
N LEU A 65 -17.50 19.97 0.53
CA LEU A 65 -16.12 20.41 0.26
C LEU A 65 -15.27 19.28 -0.32
N ALA A 66 -15.39 18.06 0.20
CA ALA A 66 -14.67 16.89 -0.33
C ALA A 66 -15.09 16.54 -1.77
N VAL A 67 -16.40 16.56 -2.06
CA VAL A 67 -16.95 16.34 -3.41
C VAL A 67 -16.56 17.48 -4.36
N GLY A 68 -16.63 18.73 -3.91
CA GLY A 68 -16.22 19.90 -4.70
C GLY A 68 -14.74 19.89 -5.05
N TYR A 69 -13.87 19.55 -4.09
CA TYR A 69 -12.43 19.37 -4.33
C TYR A 69 -12.15 18.20 -5.28
N HIS A 70 -12.83 17.05 -5.10
CA HIS A 70 -12.71 15.91 -6.02
C HIS A 70 -13.10 16.29 -7.45
N ALA A 71 -14.24 16.98 -7.63
CA ALA A 71 -14.72 17.43 -8.94
C ALA A 71 -13.75 18.42 -9.58
N LEU A 72 -13.21 19.39 -8.82
CA LEU A 72 -12.21 20.34 -9.31
C LEU A 72 -10.92 19.64 -9.75
N VAL A 73 -10.42 18.70 -8.94
CA VAL A 73 -9.24 17.89 -9.27
C VAL A 73 -9.47 17.02 -10.50
N LEU A 74 -10.67 16.43 -10.66
CA LEU A 74 -11.03 15.63 -11.82
C LEU A 74 -11.12 16.49 -13.09
N LEU A 75 -11.70 17.69 -13.03
CA LEU A 75 -11.69 18.65 -14.14
C LEU A 75 -10.26 19.03 -14.55
N VAL A 76 -9.39 19.32 -13.58
CA VAL A 76 -7.98 19.64 -13.81
C VAL A 76 -7.21 18.46 -14.40
N HIS A 77 -7.50 17.22 -13.98
CA HIS A 77 -6.86 16.02 -14.51
C HIS A 77 -7.30 15.66 -15.95
N ASN A 78 -8.47 16.14 -16.39
CA ASN A 78 -8.97 15.94 -17.76
C ASN A 78 -8.65 17.12 -18.71
N LEU A 79 -8.13 18.24 -18.20
CA LEU A 79 -7.68 19.37 -19.03
C LEU A 79 -6.43 18.97 -19.85
N PRO A 80 -6.32 19.33 -21.15
CA PRO A 80 -5.16 18.96 -21.94
C PRO A 80 -3.87 19.63 -21.43
N GLY A 81 -2.90 18.83 -21.01
CA GLY A 81 -1.54 19.30 -20.66
C GLY A 81 -0.68 19.75 -21.86
N LYS A 82 -1.29 20.11 -22.99
CA LYS A 82 -0.67 20.60 -24.23
C LYS A 82 -1.59 21.62 -24.91
N GLY A 83 -1.02 22.55 -25.67
CA GLY A 83 -1.80 23.63 -26.32
C GLY A 83 -2.26 24.70 -25.33
N LEU A 84 -3.34 25.41 -25.66
CA LEU A 84 -3.81 26.61 -24.96
C LEU A 84 -4.10 26.39 -23.46
N SER A 85 -4.46 25.18 -23.05
CA SER A 85 -4.75 24.83 -21.64
C SER A 85 -3.52 24.45 -20.82
N ARG A 86 -2.32 24.35 -21.41
CA ARG A 86 -1.11 23.81 -20.74
C ARG A 86 -0.81 24.52 -19.41
N ASP A 87 -0.81 25.84 -19.41
CA ASP A 87 -0.32 26.63 -18.27
C ASP A 87 -1.32 26.58 -17.11
N LEU A 88 -2.62 26.64 -17.44
CA LEU A 88 -3.72 26.49 -16.49
C LEU A 88 -3.76 25.06 -15.89
N HIS A 89 -3.61 24.02 -16.72
CA HIS A 89 -3.47 22.64 -16.25
C HIS A 89 -2.29 22.51 -15.29
N THR A 90 -1.12 23.04 -15.65
CA THR A 90 0.11 22.94 -14.84
C THR A 90 -0.06 23.63 -13.49
N PHE A 91 -0.51 24.90 -13.48
CA PHE A 91 -0.75 25.67 -12.27
C PHE A 91 -1.72 24.97 -11.30
N PHE A 92 -2.89 24.53 -11.77
CA PHE A 92 -3.86 23.87 -10.90
C PHE A 92 -3.42 22.46 -10.48
N ASN A 93 -2.71 21.72 -11.34
CA ASN A 93 -2.20 20.39 -10.98
C ASN A 93 -1.17 20.47 -9.83
N GLU A 94 -0.29 21.47 -9.85
CA GLU A 94 0.65 21.74 -8.75
C GLU A 94 -0.07 22.23 -7.49
N LYS A 95 -0.94 23.24 -7.60
CA LYS A 95 -1.61 23.86 -6.44
C LYS A 95 -2.61 22.94 -5.74
N LEU A 96 -3.34 22.12 -6.48
CA LEU A 96 -4.31 21.16 -5.93
C LEU A 96 -3.69 19.79 -5.63
N GLN A 97 -2.41 19.57 -5.98
CA GLN A 97 -1.74 18.27 -5.97
C GLN A 97 -2.52 17.19 -6.76
N ALA A 98 -3.19 17.60 -7.84
CA ALA A 98 -4.21 16.80 -8.53
C ALA A 98 -3.70 15.42 -8.97
N SER A 99 -2.50 15.35 -9.57
CA SER A 99 -1.88 14.07 -9.97
C SER A 99 -1.59 13.14 -8.78
N ASN A 100 -1.17 13.69 -7.63
CA ASN A 100 -0.90 12.91 -6.42
C ASN A 100 -2.21 12.43 -5.77
N TYR A 101 -3.24 13.28 -5.71
CA TYR A 101 -4.57 12.91 -5.21
C TYR A 101 -5.23 11.83 -6.09
N MET A 102 -5.22 11.98 -7.42
CA MET A 102 -5.80 11.00 -8.34
C MET A 102 -5.09 9.64 -8.23
N ARG A 103 -3.77 9.64 -8.00
CA ARG A 103 -2.99 8.42 -7.77
C ARG A 103 -3.28 7.78 -6.41
N ALA A 104 -3.38 8.58 -5.34
CA ALA A 104 -3.68 8.12 -3.99
C ALA A 104 -5.11 7.56 -3.85
N THR A 105 -6.07 8.15 -4.59
CA THR A 105 -7.46 7.68 -4.64
C THR A 105 -7.72 6.59 -5.68
N GLY A 106 -6.69 6.16 -6.44
CA GLY A 106 -6.80 5.09 -7.44
C GLY A 106 -7.53 5.45 -8.73
N ASN A 107 -7.88 6.72 -8.95
CA ASN A 107 -8.65 7.19 -10.11
C ASN A 107 -7.83 7.33 -11.41
N THR A 108 -6.53 7.03 -11.39
CA THR A 108 -5.67 7.02 -12.58
C THR A 108 -5.91 5.77 -13.45
N GLN A 109 -6.94 5.80 -14.31
CA GLN A 109 -7.20 4.75 -15.29
C GLN A 109 -6.38 4.96 -16.57
N SER A 110 -5.70 3.91 -17.05
CA SER A 110 -4.89 3.98 -18.27
C SER A 110 -5.69 3.65 -19.52
N TRP A 111 -6.08 4.68 -20.27
CA TRP A 111 -6.77 4.57 -21.56
C TRP A 111 -5.87 4.08 -22.71
N ALA A 112 -4.60 3.74 -22.44
CA ALA A 112 -3.63 3.28 -23.45
C ALA A 112 -4.04 1.98 -24.19
N MET A 113 -5.00 1.23 -23.66
CA MET A 113 -5.62 0.09 -24.35
C MET A 113 -6.45 0.50 -25.59
N PHE A 114 -6.90 1.76 -25.65
CA PHE A 114 -7.65 2.35 -26.77
C PHE A 114 -6.76 3.24 -27.68
N ALA A 115 -5.45 3.28 -27.44
CA ALA A 115 -4.53 3.99 -28.33
C ALA A 115 -4.53 3.34 -29.73
N PRO A 116 -4.37 4.09 -30.85
CA PRO A 116 -4.38 3.53 -32.21
C PRO A 116 -3.35 2.42 -32.48
N ASN A 117 -2.32 2.31 -31.63
CA ASN A 117 -1.39 1.21 -31.57
C ASN A 117 -1.18 0.82 -30.09
N PRO A 118 -2.01 -0.09 -29.53
CA PRO A 118 -1.94 -0.46 -28.12
C PRO A 118 -0.70 -1.34 -27.84
N HIS A 119 -0.44 -1.66 -26.57
CA HIS A 119 0.62 -2.61 -26.23
C HIS A 119 0.32 -4.01 -26.78
N ARG A 120 1.08 -4.42 -27.80
CA ARG A 120 0.99 -5.73 -28.48
C ARG A 120 1.96 -6.78 -27.93
N SER A 121 2.45 -6.63 -26.69
CA SER A 121 3.37 -7.59 -26.06
C SER A 121 2.75 -8.17 -24.80
N ASN A 122 2.40 -9.45 -24.83
CA ASN A 122 1.89 -10.17 -23.67
C ASN A 122 3.08 -10.68 -22.88
N MET A 123 3.35 -10.10 -21.70
CA MET A 123 4.58 -10.32 -20.91
C MET A 123 4.28 -11.12 -19.64
N PHE A 124 5.19 -12.04 -19.30
CA PHE A 124 5.11 -12.90 -18.12
C PHE A 124 6.49 -13.02 -17.48
N MET A 125 6.53 -13.25 -16.16
CA MET A 125 7.78 -13.57 -15.46
C MET A 125 7.78 -15.05 -15.08
N LYS A 126 8.74 -15.79 -15.61
CA LYS A 126 9.08 -17.13 -15.13
C LYS A 126 10.04 -17.03 -13.95
N VAL A 127 9.90 -17.95 -12.99
CA VAL A 127 10.72 -17.99 -11.78
C VAL A 127 11.30 -19.39 -11.65
N LEU A 128 12.62 -19.48 -11.82
CA LEU A 128 13.39 -20.70 -11.73
C LEU A 128 14.14 -20.73 -10.39
N VAL A 129 14.22 -21.90 -9.76
CA VAL A 129 15.06 -22.16 -8.60
C VAL A 129 16.23 -23.00 -9.05
N LYS A 130 17.45 -22.55 -8.78
CA LYS A 130 18.67 -23.32 -9.04
C LYS A 130 19.16 -23.90 -7.71
N ASP A 131 19.16 -25.22 -7.61
CA ASP A 131 19.57 -25.93 -6.41
C ASP A 131 21.11 -25.95 -6.25
N LYS A 132 21.60 -26.44 -5.11
CA LYS A 132 23.02 -26.53 -4.78
C LYS A 132 23.81 -27.34 -5.81
N ASP A 133 23.23 -28.44 -6.29
CA ASP A 133 23.82 -29.33 -7.30
C ASP A 133 23.75 -28.75 -8.73
N GLY A 134 23.14 -27.56 -8.88
CA GLY A 134 23.05 -26.83 -10.14
C GLY A 134 21.82 -27.18 -10.99
N GLU A 135 20.97 -28.12 -10.56
CA GLU A 135 19.70 -28.42 -11.23
C GLU A 135 18.75 -27.21 -11.17
N VAL A 136 17.99 -27.00 -12.26
CA VAL A 136 17.15 -25.80 -12.44
C VAL A 136 15.68 -26.20 -12.50
N TRP A 137 14.97 -25.90 -11.43
CA TRP A 137 13.57 -26.25 -11.19
C TRP A 137 12.63 -25.11 -11.61
N ASP A 138 11.58 -25.47 -12.34
CA ASP A 138 10.53 -24.55 -12.77
C ASP A 138 9.36 -24.55 -11.79
N MET A 139 9.17 -23.45 -11.06
CA MET A 139 8.07 -23.32 -10.09
C MET A 139 6.68 -23.19 -10.75
N ALA A 140 6.58 -23.20 -12.09
CA ALA A 140 5.35 -23.06 -12.85
C ALA A 140 4.49 -21.81 -12.49
N HIS A 141 5.10 -20.80 -11.86
CA HIS A 141 4.45 -19.58 -11.38
C HIS A 141 3.95 -18.64 -12.50
N ASP A 142 4.26 -18.95 -13.76
CA ASP A 142 3.77 -18.22 -14.94
C ASP A 142 2.46 -18.81 -15.53
N MET A 143 2.04 -18.28 -16.68
CA MET A 143 0.81 -18.67 -17.36
C MET A 143 1.01 -19.81 -18.37
N TYR A 144 2.22 -20.00 -18.90
CA TYR A 144 2.54 -21.05 -19.87
C TYR A 144 2.79 -22.40 -19.22
N GLY A 145 3.31 -22.41 -17.98
CA GLY A 145 3.39 -23.61 -17.14
C GLY A 145 2.01 -24.15 -16.79
N ARG A 146 1.13 -23.32 -16.19
CA ARG A 146 -0.21 -23.74 -15.75
C ARG A 146 -1.28 -23.80 -16.87
N ARG A 147 -1.06 -23.12 -17.99
CA ARG A 147 -1.95 -23.09 -19.19
C ARG A 147 -3.40 -22.64 -18.93
N GLU A 148 -3.66 -21.98 -17.80
CA GLU A 148 -4.96 -21.41 -17.43
C GLU A 148 -5.31 -20.18 -18.28
N TYR A 149 -5.80 -20.38 -19.51
CA TYR A 149 -6.24 -19.29 -20.39
C TYR A 149 -7.53 -19.63 -21.17
N PRO A 150 -8.52 -18.72 -21.24
CA PRO A 150 -8.60 -17.43 -20.55
C PRO A 150 -8.92 -17.59 -19.05
N TYR A 151 -8.27 -16.80 -18.19
CA TYR A 151 -8.57 -16.79 -16.76
C TYR A 151 -9.84 -15.96 -16.48
N LEU A 152 -10.93 -16.63 -16.09
CA LEU A 152 -12.17 -15.98 -15.66
C LEU A 152 -12.02 -15.22 -14.33
N PHE A 153 -11.11 -15.68 -13.46
CA PHE A 153 -10.83 -15.09 -12.16
C PHE A 153 -9.34 -14.77 -12.03
N TYR A 154 -9.03 -13.56 -11.55
CA TYR A 154 -7.65 -13.10 -11.44
C TYR A 154 -6.99 -13.61 -10.14
N SER A 155 -6.22 -14.69 -10.25
CA SER A 155 -5.63 -15.37 -9.09
C SER A 155 -4.56 -14.53 -8.37
N ARG A 156 -4.32 -14.86 -7.08
CA ARG A 156 -3.27 -14.22 -6.27
C ARG A 156 -1.89 -14.31 -6.94
N MET A 157 -1.59 -15.45 -7.58
CA MET A 157 -0.34 -15.65 -8.32
C MET A 157 -0.29 -14.82 -9.61
N GLY A 158 -1.40 -14.64 -10.34
CA GLY A 158 -1.47 -13.70 -11.46
C GLY A 158 -1.14 -12.26 -11.03
N LYS A 159 -1.67 -11.81 -9.89
CA LYS A 159 -1.39 -10.49 -9.29
C LYS A 159 0.09 -10.33 -8.90
N ILE A 160 0.70 -11.38 -8.35
CA ILE A 160 2.13 -11.42 -8.00
C ILE A 160 3.01 -11.39 -9.26
N ASN A 161 2.72 -12.25 -10.25
CA ASN A 161 3.49 -12.33 -11.49
C ASN A 161 3.52 -10.98 -12.23
N ARG A 162 2.36 -10.32 -12.34
CA ARG A 162 2.26 -8.95 -12.86
C ARG A 162 3.21 -7.97 -12.16
N ARG A 163 3.25 -7.97 -10.82
CA ARG A 163 4.17 -7.10 -10.05
C ARG A 163 5.64 -7.42 -10.28
N LEU A 164 6.03 -8.68 -10.48
CA LEU A 164 7.42 -9.04 -10.79
C LEU A 164 7.90 -8.48 -12.14
N ILE A 165 6.98 -8.22 -13.08
CA ILE A 165 7.24 -7.58 -14.36
C ILE A 165 7.30 -6.05 -14.21
N GLU A 166 6.35 -5.46 -13.50
CA GLU A 166 6.21 -4.00 -13.33
C GLU A 166 7.23 -3.39 -12.33
N GLU A 167 7.49 -4.06 -11.20
CA GLU A 167 8.26 -3.54 -10.07
C GLU A 167 9.55 -4.39 -9.83
N LYS A 168 10.70 -3.95 -10.36
CA LYS A 168 11.99 -4.66 -10.15
C LYS A 168 12.32 -4.91 -8.66
N GLY A 169 12.06 -3.93 -7.79
CA GLY A 169 12.32 -4.06 -6.35
C GLY A 169 11.53 -5.19 -5.68
N TYR A 170 10.33 -5.49 -6.18
CA TYR A 170 9.47 -6.56 -5.65
C TYR A 170 10.10 -7.96 -5.82
N ARG A 171 10.94 -8.15 -6.85
CA ARG A 171 11.61 -9.42 -7.15
C ARG A 171 12.51 -9.89 -6.02
N ARG A 172 13.18 -8.98 -5.29
CA ARG A 172 14.06 -9.34 -4.16
C ARG A 172 13.29 -9.91 -2.97
N HIS A 173 12.17 -9.27 -2.61
CA HIS A 173 11.29 -9.77 -1.55
C HIS A 173 10.59 -11.07 -1.94
N TYR A 174 10.24 -11.23 -3.23
CA TYR A 174 9.66 -12.47 -3.74
C TYR A 174 10.67 -13.62 -3.80
N ALA A 175 11.90 -13.38 -4.28
CA ALA A 175 12.98 -14.35 -4.24
C ALA A 175 13.25 -14.82 -2.80
N ALA A 176 13.33 -13.88 -1.84
CA ALA A 176 13.46 -14.21 -0.43
C ALA A 176 12.25 -14.97 0.15
N TRP A 177 11.07 -14.89 -0.45
CA TRP A 177 9.97 -15.82 -0.13
C TRP A 177 10.22 -17.19 -0.75
N VAL A 178 10.50 -17.30 -2.06
CA VAL A 178 10.76 -18.59 -2.75
C VAL A 178 11.93 -19.36 -2.13
N CYS A 179 13.02 -18.70 -1.75
CA CYS A 179 14.16 -19.33 -1.06
C CYS A 179 13.73 -20.05 0.24
N ARG A 180 12.82 -19.44 1.01
CA ARG A 180 12.26 -20.03 2.23
C ARG A 180 11.19 -21.07 1.93
N ASP A 181 10.37 -20.86 0.91
CA ASP A 181 9.34 -21.82 0.47
C ASP A 181 10.00 -23.14 0.04
N TRP A 182 11.13 -23.05 -0.67
CA TRP A 182 12.03 -24.18 -0.96
C TRP A 182 12.60 -24.80 0.31
N GLU A 183 13.21 -24.00 1.21
CA GLU A 183 13.79 -24.48 2.47
C GLU A 183 12.76 -25.11 3.43
N MET A 184 11.46 -24.79 3.30
CA MET A 184 10.36 -25.45 4.03
C MET A 184 9.85 -26.74 3.37
N THR A 185 10.12 -26.94 2.08
CA THR A 185 9.57 -28.08 1.29
C THR A 185 10.61 -29.12 0.90
N HIS A 186 11.90 -28.79 1.02
CA HIS A 186 13.04 -29.65 0.69
C HIS A 186 13.91 -29.85 1.95
N ASP A 187 13.34 -30.41 3.02
CA ASP A 187 14.03 -30.85 4.25
C ASP A 187 15.02 -29.85 4.90
N GLY A 188 14.80 -28.54 4.73
CA GLY A 188 15.67 -27.50 5.27
C GLY A 188 16.87 -27.14 4.39
N GLU A 189 16.94 -27.65 3.17
CA GLU A 189 17.91 -27.32 2.13
C GLU A 189 17.62 -25.92 1.54
N SER A 190 18.59 -25.01 1.51
CA SER A 190 18.42 -23.73 0.78
C SER A 190 19.03 -23.84 -0.63
N PRO A 191 18.34 -23.35 -1.68
CA PRO A 191 18.90 -23.34 -3.04
C PRO A 191 20.02 -22.27 -3.17
N ASP A 192 20.76 -22.28 -4.28
CA ASP A 192 21.84 -21.30 -4.53
C ASP A 192 21.27 -19.94 -4.94
N GLU A 193 20.47 -19.90 -6.02
CA GLU A 193 19.89 -18.68 -6.56
C GLU A 193 18.50 -18.86 -7.19
N ILE A 194 17.70 -17.79 -7.11
CA ILE A 194 16.43 -17.66 -7.82
C ILE A 194 16.70 -16.86 -9.10
N GLN A 195 16.47 -17.46 -10.26
CA GLN A 195 16.64 -16.81 -11.57
C GLN A 195 15.28 -16.37 -12.11
N PHE A 196 15.18 -15.09 -12.50
CA PHE A 196 13.98 -14.54 -13.14
C PHE A 196 14.17 -14.54 -14.65
N VAL A 197 13.25 -15.16 -15.39
CA VAL A 197 13.27 -15.16 -16.85
C VAL A 197 12.03 -14.42 -17.35
N LYS A 198 12.24 -13.26 -17.96
CA LYS A 198 11.17 -12.49 -18.59
C LYS A 198 10.81 -13.12 -19.92
N MET A 199 9.56 -13.52 -20.07
CA MET A 199 9.03 -14.10 -21.30
C MET A 199 8.01 -13.17 -21.94
N TRP A 200 7.94 -13.12 -23.28
CA TRP A 200 6.90 -12.38 -23.97
C TRP A 200 6.54 -12.93 -25.36
N THR A 201 5.25 -12.91 -25.66
CA THR A 201 4.71 -13.19 -27.00
C THR A 201 4.25 -11.89 -27.66
N GLN A 202 4.55 -11.73 -28.95
CA GLN A 202 4.04 -10.61 -29.73
C GLN A 202 2.63 -10.92 -30.24
N VAL A 203 1.64 -10.15 -29.80
CA VAL A 203 0.26 -10.19 -30.30
C VAL A 203 0.25 -9.75 -31.76
N PRO A 204 -0.32 -10.54 -32.69
CA PRO A 204 -0.40 -10.18 -34.10
C PRO A 204 -1.24 -8.91 -34.32
N PRO A 205 -0.89 -8.05 -35.30
CA PRO A 205 -1.69 -6.87 -35.64
C PRO A 205 -3.05 -7.31 -36.22
N PRO A 206 -4.13 -6.53 -36.02
CA PRO A 206 -5.48 -6.97 -36.36
C PRO A 206 -5.66 -7.32 -37.85
N GLN A 207 -4.91 -6.68 -38.75
CA GLN A 207 -4.89 -7.00 -40.19
C GLN A 207 -4.48 -8.46 -40.48
N LYS A 208 -3.68 -9.09 -39.60
CA LYS A 208 -3.32 -10.52 -39.70
C LYS A 208 -4.29 -11.45 -38.98
N VAL A 209 -5.17 -10.91 -38.12
CA VAL A 209 -6.11 -11.67 -37.28
C VAL A 209 -7.50 -11.75 -37.91
N TYR A 210 -7.99 -10.65 -38.50
CA TYR A 210 -9.31 -10.57 -39.10
C TYR A 210 -9.63 -11.70 -40.10
N PRO A 211 -8.73 -12.12 -41.02
CA PRO A 211 -9.03 -13.20 -41.97
C PRO A 211 -9.30 -14.57 -41.32
N TYR A 212 -8.83 -14.78 -40.10
CA TYR A 212 -8.96 -16.03 -39.35
C TYR A 212 -9.91 -15.91 -38.14
N MET A 213 -10.53 -14.74 -37.95
CA MET A 213 -11.41 -14.38 -36.83
C MET A 213 -10.82 -14.63 -35.42
N GLY A 214 -9.49 -14.75 -35.31
CA GLY A 214 -8.80 -15.03 -34.06
C GLY A 214 -7.34 -15.47 -34.26
N TYR A 215 -6.66 -15.74 -33.15
CA TYR A 215 -5.35 -16.39 -33.12
C TYR A 215 -5.24 -17.25 -31.86
N ASP A 216 -4.43 -18.30 -31.91
CA ASP A 216 -4.12 -19.13 -30.74
C ASP A 216 -2.92 -18.52 -29.98
N PRO A 217 -3.09 -18.06 -28.72
CA PRO A 217 -2.00 -17.45 -27.95
C PRO A 217 -0.89 -18.45 -27.61
N MET A 218 -1.18 -19.75 -27.54
CA MET A 218 -0.21 -20.80 -27.22
C MET A 218 0.65 -21.21 -28.43
N LYS A 219 0.28 -20.77 -29.64
CA LYS A 219 1.06 -20.96 -30.88
C LYS A 219 1.91 -19.74 -31.26
N LEU A 220 1.91 -18.67 -30.46
CA LEU A 220 2.76 -17.50 -30.69
C LEU A 220 4.22 -17.80 -30.33
N HIS A 221 5.16 -17.18 -31.04
CA HIS A 221 6.58 -17.30 -30.72
C HIS A 221 6.88 -16.66 -29.35
N LEU A 222 7.32 -17.50 -28.41
CA LEU A 222 7.67 -17.12 -27.05
C LEU A 222 9.13 -16.67 -26.98
N ASN A 223 9.33 -15.35 -26.94
CA ASN A 223 10.63 -14.76 -26.68
C ASN A 223 10.94 -14.89 -25.18
N GLN A 224 12.20 -15.14 -24.83
CA GLN A 224 12.66 -15.24 -23.45
C GLN A 224 13.93 -14.41 -23.26
N ARG A 225 14.11 -13.84 -22.06
CA ARG A 225 15.33 -13.15 -21.65
C ARG A 225 15.53 -13.29 -20.15
N GLU A 226 16.73 -13.70 -19.76
CA GLU A 226 17.15 -13.73 -18.36
C GLU A 226 17.24 -12.31 -17.78
N GLU A 227 16.87 -12.17 -16.52
CA GLU A 227 16.97 -10.94 -15.74
C GLU A 227 17.89 -11.19 -14.51
N GLU A 228 17.91 -10.28 -13.54
CA GLU A 228 18.65 -10.40 -12.27
C GLU A 228 18.38 -11.74 -11.57
N SER A 229 19.43 -12.56 -11.35
CA SER A 229 19.38 -13.68 -10.41
C SER A 229 19.68 -13.19 -8.98
N ILE A 230 19.06 -13.83 -7.99
CA ILE A 230 19.12 -13.43 -6.58
C ILE A 230 19.51 -14.64 -5.73
N ARG A 231 20.71 -14.60 -5.14
CA ARG A 231 21.23 -15.67 -4.28
C ARG A 231 20.49 -15.76 -2.96
N CYS A 232 20.12 -16.97 -2.54
CA CYS A 232 19.41 -17.21 -1.29
C CYS A 232 20.32 -17.10 -0.06
N SER A 233 21.65 -17.28 -0.23
CA SER A 233 22.64 -17.15 0.85
C SER A 233 22.98 -15.70 1.25
N THR A 234 22.71 -14.72 0.40
CA THR A 234 23.05 -13.30 0.63
C THR A 234 21.84 -12.37 0.78
N SER A 235 20.65 -12.79 0.34
CA SER A 235 19.42 -12.00 0.42
C SER A 235 18.87 -11.89 1.84
N TYR A 236 18.33 -10.72 2.17
CA TYR A 236 17.67 -10.48 3.46
C TYR A 236 16.34 -11.24 3.54
N HIS A 237 16.10 -11.89 4.69
CA HIS A 237 15.06 -12.90 4.89
C HIS A 237 15.05 -14.04 3.85
N GLY A 238 16.16 -14.31 3.15
CA GLY A 238 16.23 -15.40 2.17
C GLY A 238 16.28 -16.80 2.79
N GLN A 239 16.57 -16.88 4.09
CA GLN A 239 16.77 -18.12 4.83
C GLN A 239 15.68 -18.26 5.91
N LEU A 240 15.42 -19.48 6.38
CA LEU A 240 14.57 -19.71 7.55
C LEU A 240 15.35 -19.40 8.86
N PRO A 241 14.76 -18.63 9.80
CA PRO A 241 15.31 -18.47 11.15
C PRO A 241 15.08 -19.76 11.96
N ASN A 242 15.94 -20.01 12.95
CA ASN A 242 15.92 -21.26 13.71
C ASN A 242 14.59 -21.52 14.45
N GLU A 243 13.90 -20.48 14.94
CA GLU A 243 12.55 -20.58 15.55
C GLU A 243 11.48 -21.17 14.62
N ILE A 244 11.63 -20.95 13.31
CA ILE A 244 10.72 -21.51 12.28
C ILE A 244 11.20 -22.88 11.85
N ARG A 245 12.51 -23.12 11.78
CA ARG A 245 13.07 -24.47 11.52
C ARG A 245 12.68 -25.46 12.61
N GLU A 246 12.80 -25.08 13.88
CA GLU A 246 12.36 -25.85 15.05
C GLU A 246 10.87 -26.22 14.98
N ARG A 247 10.01 -25.25 14.65
CA ARG A 247 8.56 -25.47 14.47
C ARG A 247 8.22 -26.43 13.32
N LEU A 248 9.10 -26.54 12.33
CA LEU A 248 8.96 -27.42 11.18
C LEU A 248 9.76 -28.73 11.34
N GLU A 249 10.28 -29.00 12.54
CA GLU A 249 11.12 -30.17 12.88
C GLU A 249 12.42 -30.27 12.03
N LEU A 250 12.81 -29.17 11.38
CA LEU A 250 14.00 -29.06 10.54
C LEU A 250 15.27 -28.86 11.40
N PRO A 251 16.42 -29.44 11.01
CA PRO A 251 17.65 -29.33 11.79
C PRO A 251 18.10 -27.86 11.96
N PRO A 252 18.61 -27.44 13.12
CA PRO A 252 18.97 -26.04 13.37
C PRO A 252 20.08 -25.56 12.44
N ALA A 253 19.95 -24.35 11.91
CA ALA A 253 20.96 -23.75 11.05
C ALA A 253 22.04 -23.03 11.86
N ASN A 254 23.23 -22.91 11.26
CA ASN A 254 24.38 -22.21 11.85
C ASN A 254 24.02 -20.78 12.27
N THR A 255 24.45 -20.38 13.47
CA THR A 255 24.28 -19.03 14.01
C THR A 255 24.81 -17.97 13.03
N GLY A 256 23.95 -17.06 12.59
CA GLY A 256 24.28 -16.04 11.58
C GLY A 256 24.01 -16.42 10.12
N ARG A 257 23.46 -17.62 9.81
CA ARG A 257 22.96 -17.93 8.45
C ARG A 257 21.77 -17.03 8.07
N PHE A 258 20.87 -16.78 9.02
CA PHE A 258 19.71 -15.90 8.82
C PHE A 258 20.11 -14.43 8.77
N ARG A 259 19.77 -13.75 7.67
CA ARG A 259 20.04 -12.34 7.43
C ARG A 259 18.76 -11.52 7.63
N ASP A 260 18.56 -11.01 8.84
CA ASP A 260 17.44 -10.11 9.12
C ASP A 260 17.61 -8.74 8.45
N VAL A 261 16.50 -8.05 8.18
CA VAL A 261 16.52 -6.66 7.70
C VAL A 261 16.87 -5.76 8.89
N SER A 262 17.89 -4.92 8.74
CA SER A 262 18.27 -3.93 9.75
C SER A 262 17.22 -2.83 9.90
N VAL A 263 16.19 -3.07 10.71
CA VAL A 263 15.16 -2.07 11.05
C VAL A 263 15.81 -0.97 11.90
N ARG A 264 15.86 0.26 11.38
CA ARG A 264 16.14 1.45 12.18
C ARG A 264 14.82 2.01 12.69
N THR A 265 14.64 2.02 14.01
CA THR A 265 13.49 2.67 14.64
C THR A 265 13.62 4.19 14.56
N TRP A 266 12.52 4.91 14.85
CA TRP A 266 12.56 6.37 15.00
C TRP A 266 13.54 6.81 16.11
N TRP A 267 13.67 6.02 17.18
CA TRP A 267 14.62 6.28 18.27
C TRP A 267 16.08 6.12 17.83
N ASP A 268 16.39 5.08 17.04
CA ASP A 268 17.75 4.90 16.49
C ASP A 268 18.15 6.06 15.57
N LEU A 269 17.19 6.58 14.80
CA LEU A 269 17.37 7.75 13.95
C LEU A 269 17.54 9.05 14.78
N GLN A 270 16.84 9.17 15.91
CA GLN A 270 17.02 10.29 16.84
C GLN A 270 18.41 10.26 17.51
N GLN A 271 18.82 9.11 18.06
CA GLN A 271 20.16 8.97 18.64
C GLN A 271 21.28 9.09 17.59
N ALA A 272 21.06 8.66 16.35
CA ALA A 272 22.02 8.88 15.26
C ALA A 272 22.21 10.37 14.96
N LYS A 273 21.13 11.18 15.00
CA LYS A 273 21.22 12.64 14.85
C LYS A 273 21.92 13.30 16.04
N GLN A 274 21.63 12.89 17.28
CA GLN A 274 22.30 13.41 18.48
C GLN A 274 23.81 13.15 18.43
N ARG A 275 24.22 11.88 18.19
CA ARG A 275 25.63 11.50 18.03
C ARG A 275 26.31 12.13 16.82
N GLN A 276 25.56 12.64 15.84
CA GLN A 276 26.11 13.43 14.74
C GLN A 276 26.36 14.87 15.19
N ALA A 277 25.36 15.54 15.78
CA ALA A 277 25.51 16.90 16.32
C ALA A 277 26.64 17.00 17.36
N GLU A 278 26.76 16.04 18.29
CA GLU A 278 27.85 15.95 19.27
C GLU A 278 29.24 15.85 18.62
N ARG A 279 29.34 15.18 17.46
CA ARG A 279 30.60 15.06 16.70
C ARG A 279 30.89 16.34 15.91
N ASP A 280 29.87 16.95 15.33
CA ASP A 280 29.99 18.18 14.56
C ASP A 280 30.40 19.34 15.49
N GLU A 281 29.75 19.51 16.65
CA GLU A 281 30.17 20.45 17.70
C GLU A 281 31.62 20.20 18.17
N ARG A 282 32.03 18.94 18.35
CA ARG A 282 33.40 18.61 18.76
C ARG A 282 34.42 18.97 17.68
N MET A 283 34.08 18.81 16.41
CA MET A 283 34.94 19.22 15.29
C MET A 283 35.02 20.74 15.14
N GLU A 284 33.94 21.48 15.45
CA GLU A 284 33.97 22.94 15.46
C GLU A 284 34.82 23.50 16.61
N ARG A 285 34.70 22.94 17.83
CA ARG A 285 35.56 23.33 18.96
C ARG A 285 37.04 23.07 18.67
N ALA A 286 37.38 21.88 18.15
CA ALA A 286 38.77 21.56 17.80
C ALA A 286 39.36 22.52 16.75
N ARG A 287 38.56 22.96 15.75
CA ARG A 287 39.00 23.99 14.80
C ARG A 287 39.21 25.35 15.43
N ALA A 288 38.33 25.76 16.34
CA ALA A 288 38.48 27.03 17.06
C ALA A 288 39.72 27.02 17.98
N ASP A 289 40.02 25.87 18.60
CA ASP A 289 41.24 25.66 19.39
C ASP A 289 42.51 25.69 18.48
N ASP A 290 42.46 25.03 17.31
CA ASP A 290 43.55 25.06 16.31
C ASP A 290 43.78 26.50 15.77
N ASP A 291 42.74 27.21 15.34
CA ASP A 291 42.82 28.59 14.82
C ASP A 291 43.35 29.56 15.89
N ALA A 292 42.95 29.39 17.16
CA ALA A 292 43.45 30.18 18.28
C ALA A 292 44.90 29.84 18.69
N SER A 293 45.45 28.72 18.21
CA SER A 293 46.83 28.29 18.51
C SER A 293 47.89 28.87 17.58
N VAL A 294 47.49 29.45 16.44
CA VAL A 294 48.40 30.07 15.46
C VAL A 294 48.94 31.39 16.04
N PRO A 295 50.25 31.50 16.34
CA PRO A 295 50.79 32.73 16.88
C PRO A 295 50.79 33.82 15.81
N GLU A 296 50.28 35.01 16.14
CA GLU A 296 50.35 36.18 15.27
C GLU A 296 51.83 36.52 15.01
N ALA A 297 52.27 36.27 13.78
CA ALA A 297 53.69 36.23 13.42
C ALA A 297 54.29 37.64 13.27
N VAL A 298 54.51 38.28 14.42
CA VAL A 298 55.37 39.46 14.69
C VAL A 298 55.55 40.41 13.51
N GLY A 299 54.81 41.52 13.54
CA GLY A 299 55.02 42.65 12.64
C GLY A 299 56.46 43.16 12.69
N GLU A 300 57.08 43.15 11.51
CA GLU A 300 58.24 43.89 11.03
C GLU A 300 58.77 44.99 11.98
N VAL A 301 59.99 44.81 12.49
CA VAL A 301 60.68 45.78 13.37
C VAL A 301 61.34 46.88 12.53
N GLU A 302 61.08 48.15 12.86
CA GLU A 302 61.74 49.30 12.22
C GLU A 302 63.27 49.24 12.35
N GLY A 303 63.98 49.55 11.26
CA GLY A 303 65.43 49.34 11.15
C GLY A 303 66.31 50.45 11.74
N ALA A 304 67.63 50.20 11.76
CA ALA A 304 68.66 51.22 11.99
C ALA A 304 70.06 50.78 11.51
N LYS A 305 70.67 51.58 10.60
CA LYS A 305 72.13 51.73 10.35
C LYS A 305 72.91 50.48 9.86
N GLU A 306 74.08 50.62 9.24
CA GLU A 306 74.89 51.81 8.86
C GLU A 306 74.88 52.10 7.36
#